data_AF-A0A9N9JK11-F1
#
_entry.id   AF-A0A9N9JK11-F1
#
_cell.length_a   1.000
_cell.length_b   1.000
_cell.length_c   1.000
_cell.angle_alpha   90.00
_cell.angle_beta   90.00
_cell.angle_gamma   90.00
#
_symmetry.space_group_name_H-M   'P 1'
#
loop_
_entity.id
_entity.type
_entity.pdbx_description
1 polymer ?
#
loop_
_entity_poly.entity_id
_entity_poly.type
_entity_poly.pdbx_seq_one_letter_code
_entity_poly.pdbx_strand_id
1 'polypeptide(L)'
;DSTLFCNVHLGTDDGGTQNVDEFGRAISAGSLVNDVIRQNRRQQRDRRRALRLQNRMKITDEEEGFSTDDELGEADMKEFLSKLDEISYYRTKLFENVVDEFKSMTLVKSKFDRWKREFHDDYSKAYGDLSLPDVFEFYVRHEMLLWESFEGHSNFNDMEWFRILSGFDDVNSGEM
;
A
#
# COMPACT_ATOMS: atom_id res chain seq x y z
N ASP A 1 22.85 -5.26 -11.88
CA ASP A 1 24.14 -4.56 -11.96
C ASP A 1 24.11 -3.43 -12.95
N SER A 2 24.89 -2.40 -12.63
CA SER A 2 25.32 -1.31 -13.50
C SER A 2 24.37 -0.12 -13.65
N THR A 3 24.42 0.71 -12.60
CA THR A 3 24.66 2.16 -12.70
C THR A 3 24.92 2.70 -14.11
N LEU A 4 24.05 3.61 -14.57
CA LEU A 4 24.47 4.64 -15.52
C LEU A 4 24.28 5.99 -14.87
N PHE A 5 25.39 6.43 -14.29
CA PHE A 5 25.71 7.77 -13.88
C PHE A 5 25.12 8.82 -14.83
N CYS A 6 24.31 9.74 -14.29
CA CYS A 6 24.07 11.02 -14.94
C CYS A 6 25.40 11.76 -15.02
N ASN A 7 25.94 11.79 -16.23
CA ASN A 7 27.18 12.44 -16.60
C ASN A 7 27.04 13.95 -16.31
N VAL A 8 27.66 14.43 -15.23
CA VAL A 8 27.80 15.84 -14.94
C VAL A 8 28.77 16.42 -15.96
N HIS A 9 28.23 16.99 -17.03
CA HIS A 9 28.99 17.82 -17.94
C HIS A 9 29.23 19.18 -17.27
N LEU A 10 30.42 19.34 -16.68
CA LEU A 10 30.97 20.65 -16.34
C LEU A 10 31.49 21.29 -17.63
N GLY A 11 30.76 22.30 -18.12
CA GLY A 11 31.10 23.08 -19.30
C GLY A 11 30.67 24.54 -19.13
N THR A 12 31.56 25.28 -18.47
CA THR A 12 31.91 26.72 -18.59
C THR A 12 30.92 27.73 -19.21
N ASP A 13 30.66 28.75 -18.40
CA ASP A 13 30.50 30.18 -18.69
C ASP A 13 29.43 30.62 -19.72
N ASP A 14 28.33 31.16 -19.20
CA ASP A 14 27.80 32.42 -19.70
C ASP A 14 27.16 33.20 -18.55
N GLY A 15 27.32 34.53 -18.55
CA GLY A 15 26.94 35.46 -17.50
C GLY A 15 25.43 35.63 -17.34
N GLY A 16 24.73 34.58 -16.92
CA GLY A 16 23.31 34.62 -16.56
C GLY A 16 23.17 34.75 -15.04
N THR A 17 22.57 35.84 -14.59
CA THR A 17 22.15 36.07 -13.20
C THR A 17 21.45 34.82 -12.63
N GLN A 18 22.15 34.03 -11.82
CA GLN A 18 21.52 32.96 -11.05
C GLN A 18 20.54 33.64 -10.09
N ASN A 19 19.25 33.40 -10.29
CA ASN A 19 18.22 33.90 -9.39
C ASN A 19 18.43 33.15 -8.06
N VAL A 20 18.97 33.83 -7.06
CA VAL A 20 19.24 33.27 -5.74
C VAL A 20 18.27 33.87 -4.74
N ASP A 21 17.76 33.05 -3.81
CA ASP A 21 16.84 33.51 -2.77
C ASP A 21 17.55 34.38 -1.73
N GLU A 22 16.79 34.95 -0.79
CA GLU A 22 17.30 35.79 0.31
C GLU A 22 18.39 35.09 1.17
N PHE A 23 18.51 33.76 1.05
CA PHE A 23 19.49 32.94 1.75
C PHE A 23 20.61 32.42 0.83
N GLY A 24 20.71 32.92 -0.40
CA GLY A 24 21.76 32.58 -1.37
C GLY A 24 21.60 31.22 -2.03
N ARG A 25 20.44 30.56 -1.92
CA ARG A 25 20.19 29.28 -2.61
C ARG A 25 19.71 29.53 -4.03
N ALA A 26 20.17 28.73 -4.98
CA ALA A 26 19.73 28.80 -6.37
C ALA A 26 18.23 28.50 -6.47
N ILE A 27 17.46 29.49 -6.92
CA ILE A 27 16.03 29.37 -7.21
C ILE A 27 15.90 28.58 -8.51
N SER A 28 15.76 27.26 -8.36
CA SER A 28 15.29 26.41 -9.45
C SER A 28 13.77 26.27 -9.39
N ALA A 29 13.15 25.89 -10.51
CA ALA A 29 11.73 25.58 -10.55
C ALA A 29 11.32 24.55 -9.47
N GLY A 30 12.21 23.59 -9.15
CA GLY A 30 12.01 22.65 -8.04
C GLY A 30 12.03 23.30 -6.65
N SER A 31 12.87 24.32 -6.44
CA SER A 31 12.91 25.07 -5.16
C SER A 31 11.59 25.82 -4.93
N LEU A 32 11.07 26.50 -5.96
CA LEU A 32 9.82 27.25 -5.87
C LEU A 32 8.61 26.35 -5.57
N VAL A 33 8.54 25.18 -6.20
CA VAL A 33 7.48 24.20 -5.91
C VAL A 33 7.56 23.73 -4.46
N ASN A 34 8.77 23.42 -3.97
CA ASN A 34 8.97 23.01 -2.58
C ASN A 34 8.64 24.13 -1.56
N ASP A 35 8.94 25.39 -1.89
CA ASP A 35 8.62 26.55 -1.05
C ASP A 35 7.10 26.77 -0.96
N VAL A 36 6.39 26.64 -2.09
CA VAL A 36 4.92 26.69 -2.11
C VAL A 36 4.32 25.54 -1.29
N ILE A 37 4.84 24.33 -1.40
CA ILE A 37 4.41 23.18 -0.59
C ILE A 37 4.66 23.45 0.90
N ARG A 38 5.85 23.96 1.27
CA ARG A 38 6.17 24.32 2.66
C ARG A 38 5.27 25.43 3.20
N GLN A 39 4.97 26.44 2.39
CA GLN A 39 4.11 27.55 2.77
C GLN A 39 2.67 27.07 2.96
N ASN A 40 2.15 26.22 2.07
CA ASN A 40 0.82 25.62 2.22
C ASN A 40 0.72 24.77 3.49
N ARG A 41 1.72 23.93 3.79
CA ARG A 41 1.77 23.16 5.05
C ARG A 41 1.80 24.05 6.28
N ARG A 42 2.57 25.15 6.25
CA ARG A 42 2.58 26.16 7.34
C ARG A 42 1.20 26.79 7.54
N GLN A 43 0.57 27.26 6.45
CA GLN A 43 -0.77 27.85 6.52
C GLN A 43 -1.82 26.87 7.05
N GLN A 44 -1.77 25.60 6.64
CA GLN A 44 -2.66 24.57 7.16
C GLN A 44 -2.44 24.33 8.67
N ARG A 45 -1.19 24.32 9.14
CA ARG A 45 -0.89 24.24 10.58
C ARG A 45 -1.42 25.44 11.35
N ASP A 46 -1.21 26.65 10.83
CA ASP A 46 -1.68 27.88 11.47
C ASP A 46 -3.22 27.94 11.52
N ARG A 47 -3.90 27.49 10.45
CA ARG A 47 -5.36 27.33 10.43
C ARG A 47 -5.84 26.33 11.49
N ARG A 48 -5.21 25.16 11.60
CA ARG A 48 -5.54 24.16 12.63
C ARG A 48 -5.34 24.71 14.04
N ARG A 49 -4.22 25.41 14.28
CA ARG A 49 -3.94 26.06 15.57
C ARG A 49 -4.99 27.13 15.89
N ALA A 50 -5.38 27.94 14.90
CA ALA A 50 -6.39 28.97 15.06
C ALA A 50 -7.78 28.38 15.39
N LEU A 51 -8.18 27.30 14.69
CA LEU A 51 -9.43 26.59 14.98
C LEU A 51 -9.44 25.99 16.39
N ARG A 52 -8.33 25.38 16.83
CA ARG A 52 -8.18 24.86 18.20
C ARG A 52 -8.26 25.99 19.24
N LEU A 53 -7.59 27.12 19.00
CA LEU A 53 -7.67 28.31 19.86
C LEU A 53 -9.09 28.89 19.94
N GLN A 54 -9.83 28.89 18.83
CA GLN A 54 -11.23 29.31 18.81
C GLN A 54 -12.13 28.33 19.60
N ASN A 55 -11.83 27.02 19.53
CA ASN A 55 -12.56 25.98 20.26
C ASN A 55 -12.08 25.77 21.71
N ARG A 56 -11.03 26.49 22.13
CA ARG A 56 -10.40 26.44 23.46
C ARG A 56 -11.29 26.94 24.61
N MET A 57 -12.48 27.46 24.31
CA MET A 57 -13.51 27.67 25.34
C MET A 57 -14.08 26.34 25.92
N LYS A 58 -13.74 25.17 25.35
CA LYS A 58 -14.26 23.87 25.82
C LYS A 58 -13.23 22.82 26.25
N ILE A 59 -11.93 23.06 26.10
CA ILE A 59 -10.89 22.07 26.45
C ILE A 59 -9.86 22.72 27.37
N THR A 60 -9.97 22.41 28.65
CA THR A 60 -8.97 22.71 29.69
C THR A 60 -7.81 21.70 29.57
N ASP A 61 -6.58 22.23 29.48
CA ASP A 61 -5.31 21.50 29.65
C ASP A 61 -5.06 20.26 28.79
N GLU A 62 -5.14 20.41 27.46
CA GLU A 62 -4.39 19.51 26.57
C GLU A 62 -3.05 20.16 26.19
N GLU A 63 -1.97 19.55 26.70
CA GLU A 63 -0.54 19.80 26.48
C GLU A 63 -0.23 20.29 25.06
N GLU A 64 0.39 21.48 24.94
CA GLU A 64 0.89 22.08 23.69
C GLU A 64 2.06 21.29 23.04
N GLY A 65 2.05 19.95 23.10
CA GLY A 65 3.10 19.05 22.63
C GLY A 65 2.62 17.88 21.74
N PHE A 66 1.32 17.58 21.68
CA PHE A 66 0.79 16.43 20.90
C PHE A 66 0.35 16.79 19.47
N SER A 67 0.88 17.87 18.90
CA SER A 67 0.69 18.13 17.47
C SER A 67 1.54 17.17 16.66
N THR A 68 1.08 15.93 16.49
CA THR A 68 1.73 14.95 15.63
C THR A 68 1.59 15.38 14.15
N ASP A 69 2.65 15.17 13.36
CA ASP A 69 2.66 15.44 11.91
C ASP A 69 1.71 14.50 11.12
N ASP A 70 1.12 13.51 11.80
CA ASP A 70 0.27 12.47 11.23
C ASP A 70 -1.17 12.92 10.92
N GLU A 71 -1.57 14.12 11.37
CA GLU A 71 -2.90 14.65 11.05
C GLU A 71 -2.95 15.18 9.60
N LEU A 72 -3.66 14.46 8.74
CA LEU A 72 -4.04 14.91 7.40
C LEU A 72 -5.03 16.09 7.47
N GLY A 73 -4.91 17.04 6.53
CA GLY A 73 -5.93 18.07 6.37
C GLY A 73 -7.25 17.47 5.88
N GLU A 74 -8.38 18.14 6.13
CA GLU A 74 -9.71 17.66 5.72
C GLU A 74 -9.80 17.35 4.21
N ALA A 75 -9.13 18.14 3.38
CA ALA A 75 -9.07 17.92 1.93
C ALA A 75 -8.30 16.64 1.58
N ASP A 76 -7.14 16.43 2.20
CA ASP A 76 -6.28 15.26 1.95
C ASP A 76 -6.96 13.97 2.47
N MET A 77 -7.64 14.06 3.62
CA MET A 77 -8.43 12.95 4.18
C MET A 77 -9.57 12.55 3.23
N LYS A 78 -10.28 13.54 2.66
CA LYS A 78 -11.34 13.28 1.68
C LYS A 78 -10.80 12.61 0.41
N GLU A 79 -9.65 13.08 -0.08
CA GLU A 79 -8.99 12.47 -1.24
C GLU A 79 -8.56 11.03 -0.95
N PHE A 80 -7.96 10.79 0.22
CA PHE A 80 -7.57 9.47 0.68
C PHE A 80 -8.76 8.48 0.70
N LEU A 81 -9.87 8.87 1.32
CA LEU A 81 -11.07 8.02 1.36
C LEU A 81 -11.65 7.76 -0.04
N SER A 82 -11.64 8.77 -0.92
CA SER A 82 -12.07 8.59 -2.31
C SER A 82 -11.18 7.60 -3.07
N LYS A 83 -9.87 7.59 -2.79
CA LYS A 83 -8.92 6.66 -3.40
C LYS A 83 -9.09 5.24 -2.86
N LEU A 84 -9.37 5.09 -1.57
CA LEU A 84 -9.70 3.78 -0.99
C LEU A 84 -10.98 3.20 -1.60
N ASP A 85 -12.02 4.00 -1.80
CA ASP A 85 -13.26 3.54 -2.44
C ASP A 85 -13.02 3.11 -3.90
N GLU A 86 -12.22 3.87 -4.64
CA GLU A 86 -11.79 3.51 -5.99
C GLU A 86 -11.05 2.16 -6.03
N ILE A 87 -10.08 1.95 -5.12
CA ILE A 87 -9.35 0.68 -5.01
C ILE A 87 -10.30 -0.47 -4.64
N SER A 88 -11.21 -0.24 -3.70
CA SER A 88 -12.22 -1.21 -3.28
C SER A 88 -13.12 -1.63 -4.43
N TYR A 89 -13.58 -0.68 -5.24
CA TYR A 89 -14.34 -0.94 -6.46
C TYR A 89 -13.54 -1.84 -7.42
N TYR A 90 -12.31 -1.48 -7.76
CA TYR A 90 -11.48 -2.26 -8.68
C TYR A 90 -11.14 -3.66 -8.14
N ARG A 91 -10.98 -3.81 -6.83
CA ARG A 91 -10.77 -5.11 -6.17
C ARG A 91 -11.91 -6.08 -6.47
N THR A 92 -13.17 -5.61 -6.48
CA THR A 92 -14.33 -6.45 -6.82
C THR A 92 -14.41 -6.80 -8.30
N LYS A 93 -13.85 -5.95 -9.17
CA LYS A 93 -13.84 -6.14 -10.62
C LYS A 93 -12.73 -7.03 -11.14
N LEU A 94 -11.69 -7.30 -10.34
CA LEU A 94 -10.54 -8.09 -10.75
C LEU A 94 -10.91 -9.48 -11.29
N PHE A 95 -11.97 -10.09 -10.76
CA PHE A 95 -12.45 -11.42 -11.15
C PHE A 95 -13.56 -11.41 -12.20
N GLU A 96 -13.98 -10.26 -12.75
CA GLU A 96 -15.14 -10.17 -13.65
C GLU A 96 -14.98 -11.03 -14.91
N ASN A 97 -13.76 -11.10 -15.46
CA ASN A 97 -13.45 -11.88 -16.67
C ASN A 97 -12.86 -13.27 -16.37
N VAL A 98 -12.79 -13.66 -15.11
CA VAL A 98 -12.26 -14.97 -14.69
C VAL A 98 -13.39 -15.99 -14.70
N VAL A 99 -13.11 -17.24 -15.07
CA VAL A 99 -14.09 -18.34 -14.97
C VAL A 99 -14.40 -18.63 -13.50
N ASP A 100 -15.67 -18.89 -13.16
CA ASP A 100 -16.14 -19.01 -11.78
C ASP A 100 -15.31 -19.99 -10.92
N GLU A 101 -14.82 -21.07 -11.52
CA GLU A 101 -14.00 -22.09 -10.86
C GLU A 101 -12.63 -21.57 -10.37
N PHE A 102 -12.15 -20.44 -10.88
CA PHE A 102 -10.90 -19.80 -10.50
C PHE A 102 -11.11 -18.49 -9.74
N LYS A 103 -12.35 -18.10 -9.44
CA LYS A 103 -12.62 -16.91 -8.63
C LYS A 103 -12.38 -17.14 -7.14
N SER A 104 -12.54 -18.38 -6.68
CA SER A 104 -12.38 -18.75 -5.28
C SER A 104 -11.13 -19.58 -5.07
N MET A 105 -10.32 -19.15 -4.10
CA MET A 105 -9.13 -19.88 -3.65
C MET A 105 -9.48 -21.30 -3.18
N THR A 106 -10.64 -21.46 -2.53
CA THR A 106 -11.15 -22.77 -2.09
C THR A 106 -11.38 -23.72 -3.26
N LEU A 107 -11.97 -23.23 -4.35
CA LEU A 107 -12.21 -24.03 -5.56
C LEU A 107 -10.89 -24.43 -6.23
N VAL A 108 -9.93 -23.51 -6.31
CA VAL A 108 -8.60 -23.81 -6.84
C VAL A 108 -7.89 -24.87 -5.99
N LYS A 109 -7.91 -24.75 -4.65
CA LYS A 109 -7.37 -25.79 -3.76
C LYS A 109 -8.02 -27.15 -4.04
N SER A 110 -9.33 -27.20 -4.18
CA SER A 110 -10.03 -28.46 -4.46
C SER A 110 -9.57 -29.15 -5.76
N LYS A 111 -9.20 -28.37 -6.77
CA LYS A 111 -8.62 -28.88 -8.03
C LYS A 111 -7.22 -29.44 -7.82
N PHE A 112 -6.38 -28.75 -7.05
CA PHE A 112 -5.05 -29.22 -6.67
C PHE A 112 -5.12 -30.50 -5.83
N ASP A 113 -6.00 -30.56 -4.82
CA ASP A 113 -6.23 -31.76 -4.01
C ASP A 113 -6.69 -32.94 -4.87
N ARG A 114 -7.61 -32.70 -5.82
CA ARG A 114 -8.05 -33.73 -6.77
C ARG A 114 -6.92 -34.17 -7.69
N TRP A 115 -6.15 -33.24 -8.23
CA TRP A 115 -5.01 -33.53 -9.09
C TRP A 115 -3.96 -34.38 -8.37
N LYS A 116 -3.65 -34.03 -7.11
CA LYS A 116 -2.73 -34.77 -6.23
C LYS A 116 -3.21 -36.20 -5.93
N ARG A 117 -4.52 -36.40 -5.72
CA ARG A 117 -5.11 -37.72 -5.41
C ARG A 117 -5.33 -38.61 -6.63
N GLU A 118 -5.91 -38.08 -7.70
CA GLU A 118 -6.34 -38.88 -8.86
C GLU A 118 -5.20 -39.08 -9.87
N PHE A 119 -4.22 -38.16 -9.93
CA PHE A 119 -3.12 -38.19 -10.90
C PHE A 119 -1.78 -37.90 -10.23
N HIS A 120 -1.48 -38.61 -9.15
CA HIS A 120 -0.29 -38.39 -8.33
C HIS A 120 1.02 -38.39 -9.13
N ASP A 121 1.17 -39.31 -10.09
CA ASP A 121 2.39 -39.40 -10.92
C ASP A 121 2.61 -38.15 -11.77
N ASP A 122 1.55 -37.64 -12.39
CA ASP A 122 1.61 -36.43 -13.21
C ASP A 122 1.77 -35.19 -12.34
N TYR A 123 1.10 -35.15 -11.18
CA TYR A 123 1.26 -34.12 -10.17
C TYR A 123 2.73 -34.00 -9.72
N SER A 124 3.36 -35.13 -9.40
CA SER A 124 4.75 -35.18 -8.95
C SER A 124 5.72 -34.79 -10.05
N LYS A 125 5.53 -35.28 -11.29
CA LYS A 125 6.37 -34.93 -12.44
C LYS A 125 6.28 -33.45 -12.81
N ALA A 126 5.12 -32.84 -12.62
CA ALA A 126 4.91 -31.41 -12.86
C ALA A 126 5.35 -30.53 -11.69
N TYR A 127 5.89 -31.11 -10.61
CA TYR A 127 6.24 -30.41 -9.37
C TYR A 127 5.05 -29.63 -8.79
N GLY A 128 3.88 -30.28 -8.72
CA GLY A 128 2.63 -29.66 -8.31
C GLY A 128 2.72 -28.91 -6.97
N ASP A 129 3.41 -29.47 -5.96
CA ASP A 129 3.57 -28.81 -4.66
C ASP A 129 4.40 -27.51 -4.76
N LEU A 130 5.39 -27.44 -5.66
CA LEU A 130 6.20 -26.25 -5.88
C LEU A 130 5.43 -25.12 -6.57
N SER A 131 4.33 -25.43 -7.25
CA SER A 131 3.49 -24.44 -7.94
C SER A 131 2.46 -23.77 -7.02
N LEU A 132 2.23 -24.30 -5.82
CA LEU A 132 1.20 -23.79 -4.92
C LEU A 132 1.47 -22.35 -4.45
N PRO A 133 2.69 -21.96 -4.04
CA PRO A 133 2.95 -20.59 -3.65
C PRO A 133 2.63 -19.63 -4.79
N ASP A 134 3.07 -19.93 -6.01
CA ASP A 134 2.87 -19.07 -7.18
C ASP A 134 1.39 -18.89 -7.53
N VAL A 135 0.59 -19.97 -7.42
CA VAL A 135 -0.84 -19.92 -7.71
C VAL A 135 -1.60 -19.16 -6.63
N PHE A 136 -1.29 -19.43 -5.35
CA PHE A 136 -2.04 -18.85 -4.24
C PHE A 136 -1.62 -17.43 -3.88
N GLU A 137 -0.41 -17.00 -4.28
CA GLU A 137 0.10 -15.65 -4.04
C GLU A 137 -0.90 -14.57 -4.50
N PHE A 138 -1.53 -14.76 -5.66
CA PHE A 138 -2.49 -13.81 -6.20
C PHE A 138 -3.72 -13.63 -5.30
N TYR A 139 -4.26 -14.73 -4.77
CA TYR A 139 -5.43 -14.69 -3.88
C TYR A 139 -5.08 -14.06 -2.54
N VAL A 140 -3.90 -14.38 -1.99
CA VAL A 140 -3.38 -13.73 -0.78
C VAL A 140 -3.26 -12.23 -1.00
N ARG A 141 -2.63 -11.79 -2.10
CA ARG A 141 -2.50 -10.36 -2.43
C ARG A 141 -3.86 -9.68 -2.64
N HIS A 142 -4.82 -10.36 -3.24
CA HIS A 142 -6.19 -9.84 -3.41
C HIS A 142 -6.91 -9.62 -2.07
N GLU A 143 -6.77 -10.54 -1.13
CA GLU A 143 -7.36 -10.40 0.21
C GLU A 143 -6.62 -9.34 1.05
N MET A 144 -5.30 -9.20 0.86
CA MET A 144 -4.43 -8.24 1.55
C MET A 144 -4.49 -6.81 1.04
N LEU A 145 -5.08 -6.57 -0.12
CA LEU A 145 -5.06 -5.28 -0.79
C LEU A 145 -5.60 -4.11 0.06
N LEU A 146 -6.57 -4.39 0.94
CA LEU A 146 -7.23 -3.41 1.82
C LEU A 146 -7.03 -3.72 3.30
N TRP A 147 -6.04 -4.54 3.63
CA TRP A 147 -5.79 -4.89 5.03
C TRP A 147 -4.97 -3.81 5.73
N GLU A 148 -5.51 -3.28 6.83
CA GLU A 148 -4.84 -2.32 7.71
C GLU A 148 -4.50 -3.00 9.05
N SER A 149 -3.25 -2.85 9.51
CA SER A 149 -2.75 -3.54 10.70
C SER A 149 -3.07 -2.83 12.02
N PHE A 150 -3.42 -1.54 11.98
CA PHE A 150 -3.50 -0.68 13.15
C PHE A 150 -4.93 -0.41 13.66
N GLU A 151 -5.96 -0.47 12.81
CA GLU A 151 -7.34 -0.13 13.18
C GLU A 151 -8.28 -1.33 13.17
N GLY A 152 -8.21 -2.24 14.16
CA GLY A 152 -9.31 -3.17 14.46
C GLY A 152 -9.78 -4.11 13.32
N HIS A 153 -8.96 -4.32 12.29
CA HIS A 153 -9.28 -5.21 11.18
C HIS A 153 -9.05 -6.68 11.56
N SER A 154 -9.66 -7.58 10.78
CA SER A 154 -9.59 -9.03 10.92
C SER A 154 -8.15 -9.50 11.18
N ASN A 155 -7.97 -10.40 12.16
CA ASN A 155 -6.67 -11.02 12.35
C ASN A 155 -6.33 -11.84 11.09
N PHE A 156 -5.04 -12.02 10.81
CA PHE A 156 -4.59 -12.90 9.73
C PHE A 156 -5.25 -14.28 9.79
N ASN A 157 -5.46 -14.80 11.00
CA ASN A 157 -6.05 -16.11 11.23
C ASN A 157 -7.51 -16.22 10.79
N ASP A 158 -8.22 -15.10 10.70
CA ASP A 158 -9.64 -15.05 10.33
C ASP A 158 -9.84 -14.99 8.80
N MET A 159 -8.76 -14.73 8.05
CA MET A 159 -8.79 -14.56 6.60
C MET A 159 -8.90 -15.89 5.87
N GLU A 160 -9.57 -15.87 4.72
CA GLU A 160 -9.82 -17.06 3.92
C GLU A 160 -8.49 -17.69 3.47
N TRP A 161 -7.56 -16.88 2.95
CA TRP A 161 -6.28 -17.37 2.47
C TRP A 161 -5.48 -18.14 3.54
N PHE A 162 -5.44 -17.64 4.77
CA PHE A 162 -4.67 -18.23 5.85
C PHE A 162 -5.27 -19.57 6.28
N ARG A 163 -6.60 -19.62 6.44
CA ARG A 163 -7.32 -20.84 6.79
C ARG A 163 -7.20 -21.92 5.70
N ILE A 164 -7.18 -21.52 4.43
CA ILE A 164 -7.03 -22.46 3.31
C ILE A 164 -5.62 -23.04 3.25
N LEU A 165 -4.59 -22.19 3.38
CA LEU A 165 -3.20 -22.63 3.27
C LEU A 165 -2.74 -23.42 4.50
N SER A 166 -3.16 -23.04 5.70
CA SER A 166 -2.83 -23.78 6.93
C SER A 166 -3.31 -25.23 6.89
N GLY A 167 -4.46 -25.49 6.27
CA GLY A 167 -4.98 -26.85 6.08
C GLY A 167 -4.45 -27.59 4.84
N PHE A 168 -3.46 -27.05 4.11
CA PHE A 168 -2.94 -27.71 2.91
C PHE A 168 -1.99 -28.88 3.25
N ASP A 169 -1.17 -28.75 4.29
CA ASP A 169 -0.17 -29.76 4.68
C ASP A 169 -0.74 -30.89 5.55
N ASP A 170 -1.91 -30.70 6.17
CA ASP A 170 -2.53 -31.68 7.07
C ASP A 170 -2.93 -33.00 6.39
N VAL A 171 -2.92 -33.04 5.05
CA VAL A 171 -3.26 -34.24 4.27
C VAL A 171 -2.17 -35.33 4.37
N ASN A 172 -0.99 -35.03 4.94
CA ASN A 172 0.11 -36.00 5.10
C ASN A 172 0.13 -36.76 6.44
N SER A 173 -0.85 -36.56 7.35
CA SER A 173 -0.81 -37.14 8.70
C SER A 173 -1.59 -38.46 8.85
N GLY A 174 -2.21 -38.98 7.79
CA GLY A 174 -3.28 -39.99 7.88
C GLY A 174 -2.98 -41.39 7.33
N GLU A 175 -1.83 -41.64 6.72
CA GLU A 175 -1.49 -42.99 6.20
C GLU A 175 -0.08 -43.41 6.64
N MET A 176 -0.01 -44.04 7.82
CA MET A 176 0.95 -45.09 8.17
C MET A 176 0.26 -46.15 9.03
#